data_AF-A0A7S2AYL9-F1
#
_entry.id   AF-A0A7S2AYL9-F1
#
_cell.length_a   1.000
_cell.length_b   1.000
_cell.length_c   1.000
_cell.angle_alpha   90.00
_cell.angle_beta   90.00
_cell.angle_gamma   90.00
#
_symmetry.space_group_name_H-M   'P 1'
#
loop_
_entity.id
_entity.type
_entity.pdbx_description
1 polymer ?
#
loop_
_entity_poly.entity_id
_entity_poly.type
_entity_poly.pdbx_seq_one_letter_code
_entity_poly.pdbx_strand_id
1 'polypeptide(L)'
;EGILISANHKVVDGRYYPHYLGRTWKSGYRAQAIRHELSRLLEGGQKLRPQQMPEVLMNVRSWAAVAFVEELRSVQPEGDTADALALLLSWDGQLRLDSVPAALYQLTHSQLVEVLLERGCQ
;
A
#
# COMPACT_ATOMS: atom_id res chain seq x y z
N GLU A 1 -15.82 6.59 18.37
CA GLU A 1 -15.94 6.16 16.96
C GLU A 1 -16.66 4.82 16.89
N GLY A 2 -17.51 4.61 15.88
CA GLY A 2 -18.27 3.36 15.66
C GLY A 2 -17.66 2.48 14.57
N ILE A 3 -16.33 2.38 14.50
CA ILE A 3 -15.60 1.73 13.40
C ILE A 3 -14.70 0.61 13.96
N LEU A 4 -14.88 -0.60 13.46
CA LEU A 4 -13.98 -1.74 13.66
C LEU A 4 -13.39 -2.16 12.32
N ILE A 5 -12.07 -2.30 12.24
CA ILE A 5 -11.36 -2.73 11.02
C ILE A 5 -10.44 -3.89 11.38
N SER A 6 -10.59 -5.01 10.67
CA SER A 6 -9.63 -6.12 10.71
C SER A 6 -9.26 -6.49 9.28
N ALA A 7 -7.95 -6.46 8.99
CA ALA A 7 -7.41 -6.76 7.66
C ALA A 7 -6.11 -7.57 7.79
N ASN A 8 -6.13 -8.61 8.63
CA ASN A 8 -5.01 -9.52 8.92
C ASN A 8 -3.74 -8.85 9.44
N HIS A 9 -3.84 -7.60 9.90
CA HIS A 9 -2.76 -6.89 10.57
C HIS A 9 -2.70 -7.30 12.05
N LYS A 10 -1.59 -6.97 12.72
CA LYS A 10 -1.43 -7.24 14.15
C LYS A 10 -2.47 -6.44 14.94
N VAL A 11 -3.35 -7.13 15.68
CA VAL A 11 -4.49 -6.51 16.38
C VAL A 11 -4.11 -5.98 17.77
N VAL A 12 -3.19 -6.65 18.45
CA VAL A 12 -2.75 -6.30 19.81
C VAL A 12 -1.23 -6.25 19.90
N ASP A 13 -0.72 -5.36 20.73
CA ASP A 13 0.69 -5.35 21.09
C ASP A 13 0.97 -6.41 22.16
N GLY A 14 1.94 -7.28 21.90
CA GLY A 14 2.36 -8.34 22.83
C GLY A 14 2.98 -7.78 24.11
N ARG A 15 3.37 -6.50 24.15
CA ARG A 15 3.76 -5.82 25.40
C ARG A 15 2.59 -5.64 26.37
N TYR A 16 1.35 -5.60 25.87
CA TYR A 16 0.15 -5.32 26.66
C TYR A 16 -0.83 -6.50 26.72
N TYR A 17 -0.72 -7.48 25.82
CA TYR A 17 -1.55 -8.68 25.83
C TYR A 17 -0.74 -9.91 26.25
N PRO A 18 -1.11 -10.59 27.35
CA PRO A 18 -0.23 -11.58 28.00
C PRO A 18 -0.17 -12.94 27.29
N HIS A 19 -1.07 -13.21 26.34
CA HIS A 19 -1.13 -14.50 25.66
C HIS A 19 -0.48 -14.45 24.28
N TYR A 20 0.21 -15.52 23.91
CA TYR A 20 0.81 -15.67 22.58
C TYR A 20 -0.27 -15.82 21.51
N LEU A 21 -0.26 -14.95 20.50
CA LEU A 21 -1.23 -14.95 19.38
C LEU A 21 -0.57 -15.18 18.01
N GLY A 22 0.73 -15.47 17.97
CA GLY A 22 1.49 -15.61 16.73
C GLY A 22 2.47 -14.46 16.47
N ARG A 23 3.28 -14.61 15.41
CA ARG A 23 4.31 -13.63 15.00
C ARG A 23 4.17 -13.15 13.55
N THR A 24 3.26 -13.74 12.78
CA THR A 24 3.12 -13.50 11.35
C THR A 24 1.80 -12.79 11.05
N TRP A 25 1.90 -11.57 10.52
CA TRP A 25 0.77 -10.70 10.22
C TRP A 25 1.01 -10.01 8.88
N LYS A 26 -0.04 -9.49 8.25
CA LYS A 26 0.13 -8.55 7.13
C LYS A 26 0.54 -7.17 7.66
N SER A 27 1.20 -6.40 6.81
CA SER A 27 1.84 -5.11 7.13
C SER A 27 0.90 -4.00 7.62
N GLY A 28 -0.42 -4.14 7.45
CA GLY A 28 -1.39 -3.14 7.91
C GLY A 28 -1.85 -2.13 6.85
N TYR A 29 -1.18 -2.04 5.70
CA TYR A 29 -1.56 -1.08 4.65
C TYR A 29 -3.02 -1.19 4.17
N ARG A 30 -3.59 -2.40 4.11
CA ARG A 30 -5.02 -2.56 3.79
C ARG A 30 -5.95 -1.99 4.86
N ALA A 31 -5.60 -2.17 6.14
CA ALA A 31 -6.38 -1.57 7.22
C ALA A 31 -6.28 -0.05 7.21
N GLN A 32 -5.09 0.49 6.91
CA GLN A 32 -4.88 1.92 6.73
C GLN A 32 -5.69 2.48 5.55
N ALA A 33 -5.72 1.77 4.41
CA ALA A 33 -6.54 2.16 3.25
C ALA A 33 -8.03 2.20 3.59
N ILE A 34 -8.57 1.15 4.23
CA ILE A 34 -9.97 1.11 4.67
C ILE A 34 -10.25 2.25 5.65
N ARG A 35 -9.35 2.49 6.63
CA ARG A 35 -9.49 3.58 7.60
C ARG A 35 -9.51 4.94 6.91
N HIS A 36 -8.63 5.15 5.94
CA HIS A 36 -8.56 6.39 5.18
C HIS A 36 -9.86 6.67 4.43
N GLU A 37 -10.39 5.71 3.67
CA GLU A 37 -11.65 5.89 2.95
C GLU A 37 -12.85 6.08 3.88
N LEU A 38 -12.94 5.31 4.96
CA LEU A 38 -14.02 5.48 5.94
C LEU A 38 -13.94 6.86 6.61
N SER A 39 -12.73 7.34 6.92
CA SER A 39 -12.54 8.67 7.51
C SER A 39 -13.01 9.74 6.52
N ARG A 40 -12.59 9.65 5.25
CA ARG A 40 -13.02 10.56 4.18
C ARG A 40 -14.54 10.62 4.03
N LEU A 41 -15.22 9.46 4.03
CA LEU A 41 -16.68 9.39 3.89
C LEU A 41 -17.45 9.90 5.13
N LEU A 42 -16.79 9.98 6.28
CA LEU A 42 -17.37 10.47 7.54
C LEU A 42 -17.02 11.95 7.81
N GLU A 43 -16.17 12.57 6.98
CA GLU A 43 -15.78 13.98 7.11
C GLU A 43 -17.01 14.88 7.19
N GLY A 44 -16.93 15.92 8.03
CA GLY A 44 -18.04 16.86 8.23
C GLY A 44 -19.27 16.26 8.96
N GLY A 45 -19.14 15.09 9.59
CA GLY A 45 -20.24 14.46 10.34
C GLY A 45 -21.25 13.72 9.46
N GLN A 46 -20.87 13.38 8.23
CA GLN A 46 -21.70 12.58 7.35
C GLN A 46 -21.89 11.16 7.90
N LYS A 47 -23.00 10.52 7.52
CA LYS A 47 -23.28 9.12 7.85
C LYS A 47 -22.95 8.23 6.65
N LEU A 48 -22.32 7.09 6.91
CA LEU A 48 -22.10 6.06 5.91
C LEU A 48 -23.43 5.50 5.39
N ARG A 49 -23.46 5.23 4.08
CA ARG A 49 -24.57 4.60 3.37
C ARG A 49 -24.07 3.33 2.68
N PRO A 50 -24.90 2.28 2.56
CA PRO A 50 -24.51 1.05 1.87
C PRO A 50 -23.95 1.28 0.45
N GLN A 51 -24.47 2.29 -0.26
CA GLN A 51 -24.06 2.63 -1.63
C GLN A 51 -22.61 3.14 -1.74
N GLN A 52 -21.99 3.55 -0.63
CA GLN A 52 -20.60 4.03 -0.60
C GLN A 52 -19.60 2.88 -0.35
N MET A 53 -20.07 1.70 0.08
CA MET A 53 -19.18 0.57 0.39
C MET A 53 -18.39 0.04 -0.81
N PRO A 54 -18.90 0.09 -2.07
CA PRO A 54 -18.08 -0.21 -3.24
C PRO A 54 -16.81 0.65 -3.33
N GLU A 55 -16.86 1.94 -2.97
CA GLU A 55 -15.67 2.82 -2.98
C GLU A 55 -14.60 2.34 -1.99
N VAL A 56 -15.02 1.83 -0.83
CA VAL A 56 -14.12 1.30 0.20
C VAL A 56 -13.55 -0.05 -0.20
N LEU A 57 -14.41 -0.96 -0.68
CA LEU A 57 -14.05 -2.36 -0.96
C LEU A 57 -13.30 -2.54 -2.27
N MET A 58 -13.55 -1.67 -3.26
CA MET A 58 -12.88 -1.70 -4.56
C MET A 58 -11.70 -0.72 -4.65
N ASN A 59 -11.24 -0.19 -3.50
CA ASN A 59 -10.07 0.67 -3.47
C ASN A 59 -8.82 -0.11 -3.94
N VAL A 60 -8.19 0.39 -5.01
CA VAL A 60 -6.98 -0.19 -5.62
C VAL A 60 -5.71 0.61 -5.34
N ARG A 61 -5.76 1.60 -4.43
CA ARG A 61 -4.58 2.36 -4.03
C ARG A 61 -3.66 1.51 -3.14
N SER A 62 -2.39 1.40 -3.52
CA SER A 62 -1.39 0.71 -2.74
C SER A 62 -0.47 1.69 -2.01
N TRP A 63 -0.73 1.93 -0.72
CA TRP A 63 0.17 2.70 0.14
C TRP A 63 1.55 2.06 0.30
N ALA A 64 1.62 0.73 0.21
CA ALA A 64 2.89 0.00 0.18
C ALA A 64 3.70 0.34 -1.08
N ALA A 65 3.04 0.46 -2.23
CA ALA A 65 3.70 0.81 -3.49
C ALA A 65 4.21 2.25 -3.48
N VAL A 66 3.44 3.18 -2.91
CA VAL A 66 3.88 4.57 -2.72
C VAL A 66 5.11 4.62 -1.83
N ALA A 67 5.10 3.91 -0.70
CA ALA A 67 6.26 3.85 0.19
C ALA A 67 7.48 3.24 -0.51
N PHE A 68 7.29 2.16 -1.27
CA PHE A 68 8.36 1.54 -2.05
C PHE A 68 8.98 2.49 -3.09
N VAL A 69 8.14 3.19 -3.85
CA VAL A 69 8.59 4.14 -4.88
C VAL A 69 9.36 5.31 -4.25
N GLU A 70 8.95 5.76 -3.06
CA GLU A 70 9.64 6.82 -2.34
C GLU A 70 11.09 6.44 -2.01
N GLU A 71 11.37 5.17 -1.68
CA GLU A 71 12.73 4.66 -1.46
C GLU A 71 13.61 4.75 -2.72
N LEU A 72 13.03 4.86 -3.91
CA LEU A 72 13.76 5.00 -5.17
C LEU A 72 14.15 6.46 -5.47
N ARG A 73 13.70 7.45 -4.68
CA ARG A 73 13.90 8.89 -4.96
C ARG A 73 15.37 9.27 -5.13
N SER A 74 16.29 8.63 -4.42
CA SER A 74 17.72 8.94 -4.49
C SER A 74 18.44 8.28 -5.66
N VAL A 75 17.79 7.38 -6.39
CA VAL A 75 18.38 6.71 -7.56
C VAL A 75 18.50 7.72 -8.69
N GLN A 76 19.67 7.75 -9.35
CA GLN A 76 19.97 8.67 -10.45
C GLN A 76 20.24 7.85 -11.72
N PRO A 77 19.19 7.34 -12.39
CA PRO A 77 19.36 6.62 -13.65
C PRO A 77 19.47 7.61 -14.82
N GLU A 78 19.83 7.08 -16.00
CA GLU A 78 19.95 7.85 -17.24
C GLU A 78 18.98 7.34 -18.31
N GLY A 79 18.77 8.16 -19.35
CA GLY A 79 17.91 7.83 -20.49
C GLY A 79 16.47 7.49 -20.09
N ASP A 80 15.86 6.53 -20.79
CA ASP A 80 14.47 6.10 -20.60
C ASP A 80 14.15 5.67 -19.15
N THR A 81 15.16 5.24 -18.38
CA THR A 81 14.97 4.85 -16.98
C THR A 81 14.74 6.06 -16.07
N ALA A 82 15.31 7.22 -16.40
CA ALA A 82 15.03 8.47 -15.69
C ALA A 82 13.58 8.92 -15.88
N ASP A 83 13.07 8.81 -17.11
CA ASP A 83 11.67 9.13 -17.42
C ASP A 83 10.71 8.16 -16.71
N ALA A 84 11.03 6.86 -16.67
CA ALA A 84 10.26 5.86 -15.94
C ALA A 84 10.25 6.14 -14.42
N LEU A 85 11.39 6.54 -13.84
CA LEU A 85 11.47 6.91 -12.42
C LEU A 85 10.66 8.18 -12.12
N ALA A 86 10.68 9.17 -13.02
CA ALA A 86 9.86 10.37 -12.87
C ALA A 86 8.34 10.05 -12.90
N LEU A 87 7.91 9.13 -13.76
CA LEU A 87 6.53 8.62 -13.79
C LEU A 87 6.16 7.92 -12.49
N LEU A 88 7.06 7.12 -11.92
CA LEU A 88 6.84 6.46 -10.62
C LEU A 88 6.74 7.50 -9.50
N LEU A 89 7.68 8.43 -9.38
CA LEU A 89 7.73 9.42 -8.30
C LEU A 89 6.53 10.40 -8.30
N SER A 90 5.86 10.57 -9.44
CA SER A 90 4.65 11.40 -9.57
C SER A 90 3.34 10.60 -9.45
N TRP A 91 3.41 9.28 -9.34
CA TRP A 91 2.25 8.40 -9.32
C TRP A 91 1.48 8.47 -7.98
N ASP A 92 0.15 8.42 -8.07
CA ASP A 92 -0.77 8.45 -6.93
C ASP A 92 -0.87 7.12 -6.16
N GLY A 93 -0.24 6.06 -6.66
CA GLY A 93 -0.28 4.71 -6.10
C GLY A 93 -1.51 3.89 -6.51
N GLN A 94 -2.32 4.37 -7.46
CA GLN A 94 -3.55 3.69 -7.87
C GLN A 94 -3.27 2.60 -8.91
N LEU A 95 -3.56 1.34 -8.55
CA LEU A 95 -3.38 0.16 -9.40
C LEU A 95 -4.55 -0.01 -10.40
N ARG A 96 -4.87 1.04 -11.16
CA ARG A 96 -5.92 1.01 -12.18
C ARG A 96 -5.45 0.32 -13.45
N LEU A 97 -6.39 -0.22 -14.22
CA LEU A 97 -6.14 -0.88 -15.50
C LEU A 97 -5.40 0.01 -16.51
N ASP A 98 -5.64 1.32 -16.46
CA ASP A 98 -5.09 2.32 -17.37
C ASP A 98 -3.84 3.03 -16.82
N SER A 99 -3.28 2.55 -15.69
CA SER A 99 -2.14 3.19 -15.04
C SER A 99 -0.80 2.63 -15.54
N VAL A 100 -0.13 3.37 -16.43
CA VAL A 100 1.25 3.05 -16.86
C VAL A 100 2.21 2.98 -15.67
N PRO A 101 2.24 3.94 -14.72
CA PRO A 101 3.12 3.83 -13.55
C PRO A 101 2.83 2.62 -12.66
N ALA A 102 1.57 2.14 -12.59
CA ALA A 102 1.26 0.90 -11.88
C ALA A 102 1.96 -0.32 -12.48
N ALA A 103 2.00 -0.42 -13.82
CA ALA A 103 2.72 -1.48 -14.51
C ALA A 103 4.24 -1.38 -14.28
N LEU A 104 4.80 -0.17 -14.38
CA LEU A 104 6.21 0.09 -14.06
C LEU A 104 6.55 -0.33 -12.63
N TYR A 105 5.70 0.00 -11.65
CA TYR A 105 5.88 -0.40 -10.26
C TYR A 105 5.89 -1.92 -10.12
N GLN A 106 4.91 -2.63 -10.69
CA GLN A 106 4.82 -4.09 -10.57
C GLN A 106 6.07 -4.78 -11.13
N LEU A 107 6.54 -4.34 -12.30
CA LEU A 107 7.75 -4.86 -12.93
C LEU A 107 9.01 -4.53 -12.11
N THR A 108 9.16 -3.28 -11.70
CA THR A 108 10.34 -2.84 -10.92
C THR A 108 10.42 -3.59 -9.60
N HIS A 109 9.30 -3.71 -8.88
CA HIS A 109 9.24 -4.42 -7.61
C HIS A 109 9.53 -5.92 -7.79
N SER A 110 8.94 -6.59 -8.78
CA SER A 110 9.19 -8.02 -9.01
C SER A 110 10.66 -8.30 -9.36
N GLN A 111 11.24 -7.49 -10.25
CA GLN A 111 12.64 -7.61 -10.65
C GLN A 111 13.60 -7.32 -9.50
N LEU A 112 13.30 -6.31 -8.66
CA LEU A 112 14.13 -6.05 -7.48
C LEU A 112 14.10 -7.22 -6.51
N VAL A 113 12.93 -7.81 -6.24
CA VAL A 113 12.82 -8.98 -5.38
C VAL A 113 13.62 -10.16 -5.94
N GLU A 114 13.53 -10.41 -7.24
CA GLU A 114 14.31 -11.45 -7.91
C GLU A 114 15.82 -11.24 -7.74
N VAL A 115 16.32 -10.04 -8.06
CA VAL A 115 17.74 -9.70 -7.89
C VAL A 115 18.20 -9.84 -6.44
N LEU A 116 17.39 -9.41 -5.47
CA LEU A 116 17.70 -9.53 -4.05
C LEU A 116 17.79 -10.99 -3.59
N LEU A 117 16.91 -11.87 -4.09
CA LEU A 117 16.91 -13.29 -3.72
C LEU A 117 18.05 -14.06 -4.39
N GLU A 118 18.36 -13.76 -5.65
CA GLU A 118 19.46 -14.41 -6.38
C GLU A 118 20.83 -14.01 -5.83
N ARG A 119 21.03 -12.72 -5.56
CA ARG A 119 22.33 -12.18 -5.14
C ARG A 119 22.51 -12.15 -3.63
N GLY A 120 21.44 -12.07 -2.85
CA GLY A 120 21.50 -12.04 -1.39
C GLY A 120 21.68 -13.42 -0.75
N CYS A 121 21.54 -14.51 -1.52
CA CYS A 121 21.81 -15.87 -1.07
C CYS A 121 23.25 -16.35 -1.38
N GLN A 122 24.10 -15.47 -1.93
CA GLN A 122 25.54 -15.70 -2.14
C GLN A 122 26.35 -15.00 -1.06
#